data_AF-B3S7V7-F1
#
_entry.id   AF-B3S7V7-F1
#
_cell.length_a   1.000
_cell.length_b   1.000
_cell.length_c   1.000
_cell.angle_alpha   90.00
_cell.angle_beta   90.00
_cell.angle_gamma   90.00
#
_symmetry.space_group_name_H-M   'P 1'
#
loop_
_entity.id
_entity.type
_entity.pdbx_description
1 polymer ?
#
loop_
_entity_poly.entity_id
_entity_poly.type
_entity_poly.pdbx_seq_one_letter_code
_entity_poly.pdbx_strand_id
1 'polypeptide(L)'
;MNATERIQVLQQFDSLRAVSWIIGILALIANISVIIWMVCYMYNPLRWFSQRNPRNITNNPYLLIIFNLAVADLLGALYLIILAISDATFKINGDFQTPNGTYINNWIVSPTCFLERILSQVSLLMSIFITFFITVSRFIQVVCPYSGLEVTIKKSRIALLSLWIISFTIAIVGAVESSHVSLRKQDHLSILGFLCQLESLETPVIIGIVYSELLLGIIGYVGTIILYLIIACKLKKTRSSINSINRSKAESKIHLIIAWIVLLRTQQYHDSSYIGKLS
;
A
#
# COMPACT_ATOMS: atom_id res chain seq x y z
N MET A 1 32.79 7.78 -7.37
CA MET A 1 31.62 8.62 -7.69
C MET A 1 31.88 10.02 -7.19
N ASN A 2 32.02 10.97 -8.11
CA ASN A 2 32.22 12.38 -7.76
C ASN A 2 30.93 12.96 -7.16
N ALA A 3 31.04 13.94 -6.26
CA ALA A 3 29.90 14.57 -5.61
C ALA A 3 28.86 15.15 -6.60
N THR A 4 29.32 15.53 -7.80
CA THR A 4 28.50 16.02 -8.92
C THR A 4 27.61 14.94 -9.56
N GLU A 5 27.99 13.66 -9.55
CA GLU A 5 27.13 12.57 -10.07
C GLU A 5 25.96 12.28 -9.11
N ARG A 6 26.14 12.50 -7.80
CA ARG A 6 25.08 12.23 -6.81
C ARG A 6 23.87 13.16 -6.93
N ILE A 7 24.06 14.35 -7.51
CA ILE A 7 23.00 15.35 -7.66
C ILE A 7 22.18 15.07 -8.94
N GLN A 8 22.62 14.13 -9.79
CA GLN A 8 22.06 13.93 -11.12
C GLN A 8 20.90 12.93 -11.25
N VAL A 9 20.44 12.34 -10.15
CA VAL A 9 19.50 11.21 -10.21
C VAL A 9 18.52 11.26 -9.03
N LEU A 10 17.23 11.03 -9.27
CA LEU A 10 16.22 10.95 -8.20
C LEU A 10 16.46 9.71 -7.34
N GLN A 11 16.76 8.59 -7.99
CA GLN A 11 17.15 7.33 -7.35
C GLN A 11 18.68 7.19 -7.36
N GLN A 12 19.31 7.41 -6.20
CA GLN A 12 20.78 7.43 -6.07
C GLN A 12 21.48 6.14 -6.56
N PHE A 13 20.83 4.98 -6.44
CA PHE A 13 21.41 3.68 -6.77
C PHE A 13 20.67 3.03 -7.94
N ASP A 14 21.43 2.53 -8.93
CA ASP A 14 20.87 1.78 -10.07
C ASP A 14 20.04 0.56 -9.62
N SER A 15 20.39 -0.04 -8.48
CA SER A 15 19.62 -1.12 -7.86
C SER A 15 18.21 -0.69 -7.47
N LEU A 16 18.04 0.51 -6.89
CA LEU A 16 16.72 1.01 -6.50
C LEU A 16 15.83 1.29 -7.72
N ARG A 17 16.45 1.71 -8.82
CA ARG A 17 15.77 1.91 -10.11
C ARG A 17 15.32 0.60 -10.73
N ALA A 18 16.21 -0.40 -10.75
CA ALA A 18 15.83 -1.73 -11.24
C ALA A 18 14.67 -2.30 -10.40
N VAL A 19 14.74 -2.13 -9.08
CA VAL A 19 13.69 -2.58 -8.15
C VAL A 19 12.37 -1.84 -8.37
N SER A 20 12.36 -0.52 -8.55
CA SER A 20 11.12 0.25 -8.81
C SER A 20 10.43 -0.20 -10.10
N TRP A 21 11.19 -0.40 -11.18
CA TRP A 21 10.67 -0.95 -12.44
C TRP A 21 10.11 -2.37 -12.27
N ILE A 22 10.88 -3.28 -11.66
CA ILE A 22 10.49 -4.69 -11.52
C ILE A 22 9.25 -4.80 -10.63
N ILE A 23 9.26 -4.18 -9.44
CA ILE A 23 8.13 -4.24 -8.50
C ILE A 23 6.92 -3.53 -9.10
N GLY A 24 7.09 -2.36 -9.72
CA GLY A 24 6.01 -1.61 -10.35
C GLY A 24 5.29 -2.42 -11.42
N ILE A 25 6.03 -3.00 -12.38
CA ILE A 25 5.45 -3.80 -13.47
C ILE A 25 4.78 -5.07 -12.93
N LEU A 26 5.46 -5.79 -12.04
CA LEU A 26 4.94 -7.02 -11.46
C LEU A 26 3.64 -6.76 -10.68
N ALA A 27 3.62 -5.70 -9.86
CA ALA A 27 2.45 -5.31 -9.10
C ALA A 27 1.30 -4.82 -10.00
N LEU A 28 1.58 -4.10 -11.09
CA LEU A 28 0.56 -3.73 -12.07
C LEU A 28 -0.10 -4.98 -12.66
N ILE A 29 0.68 -5.90 -13.21
CA ILE A 29 0.16 -7.12 -13.85
C ILE A 29 -0.66 -7.94 -12.86
N ALA A 30 -0.12 -8.18 -11.66
CA ALA A 30 -0.79 -8.98 -10.64
C ALA A 30 -2.12 -8.37 -10.21
N ASN A 31 -2.15 -7.08 -9.88
CA ASN A 31 -3.36 -6.43 -9.37
C ASN A 31 -4.42 -6.23 -10.46
N ILE A 32 -4.01 -5.88 -11.69
CA ILE A 32 -4.92 -5.83 -12.85
C ILE A 32 -5.54 -7.20 -13.09
N SER A 33 -4.75 -8.27 -13.05
CA SER A 33 -5.25 -9.64 -13.24
C SER A 33 -6.30 -10.02 -12.19
N VAL A 34 -6.09 -9.64 -10.93
CA VAL A 34 -7.07 -9.86 -9.84
C VAL A 34 -8.35 -9.06 -10.10
N ILE A 35 -8.24 -7.79 -10.47
CA ILE A 35 -9.38 -6.92 -10.77
C ILE A 35 -10.19 -7.47 -11.95
N ILE A 36 -9.53 -7.81 -13.06
CA ILE A 36 -10.17 -8.42 -14.24
C ILE A 36 -10.86 -9.73 -13.85
N TRP A 37 -10.15 -10.60 -13.13
CA TRP A 37 -10.73 -11.87 -12.68
C TRP A 37 -11.99 -11.64 -11.84
N MET A 38 -11.99 -10.67 -10.93
CA MET A 38 -13.17 -10.34 -10.11
C MET A 38 -14.32 -9.75 -10.91
N VAL A 39 -14.04 -8.82 -11.82
CA VAL A 39 -15.05 -8.22 -12.68
C VAL A 39 -15.67 -9.30 -13.57
N CYS A 40 -14.84 -10.10 -14.26
CA CYS A 40 -15.31 -11.21 -15.07
C CYS A 40 -16.09 -12.24 -14.23
N TYR A 41 -15.63 -12.56 -13.02
CA TYR A 41 -16.31 -13.49 -12.11
C TYR A 41 -17.70 -12.98 -11.69
N MET A 42 -17.82 -11.67 -11.43
CA MET A 42 -19.08 -11.02 -11.03
C MET A 42 -20.07 -10.87 -12.20
N TYR A 43 -19.57 -10.64 -13.42
CA TYR A 43 -20.38 -10.38 -14.61
C TYR A 43 -20.66 -11.62 -15.48
N ASN A 44 -20.17 -12.82 -15.13
CA ASN A 44 -20.35 -14.01 -15.98
C ASN A 44 -21.80 -14.55 -15.93
N PRO A 45 -22.61 -14.42 -17.01
CA PRO A 45 -24.01 -14.81 -17.02
C PRO A 45 -24.20 -16.34 -16.96
N LEU A 46 -23.22 -17.13 -17.40
CA LEU A 46 -23.28 -18.60 -17.44
C LEU A 46 -23.34 -19.25 -16.05
N ARG A 47 -22.88 -18.57 -14.99
CA ARG A 47 -22.97 -19.05 -13.60
C ARG A 47 -24.22 -18.59 -12.86
N TRP A 48 -24.93 -17.57 -13.37
CA TRP A 48 -26.24 -17.18 -12.85
C TRP A 48 -27.25 -18.33 -12.94
N PHE A 49 -27.10 -19.20 -13.96
CA PHE A 49 -27.93 -20.37 -14.19
C PHE A 49 -27.44 -21.68 -13.54
N SER A 50 -26.14 -21.79 -13.20
CA SER A 50 -25.53 -23.07 -12.79
C SER A 50 -25.52 -23.32 -11.26
N GLN A 51 -25.70 -22.29 -10.42
CA GLN A 51 -25.75 -22.48 -8.97
C GLN A 51 -27.13 -22.21 -8.38
N ARG A 52 -27.61 -23.15 -7.55
CA ARG A 52 -28.89 -23.09 -6.82
C ARG A 52 -29.07 -21.88 -5.87
N ASN A 53 -28.13 -20.93 -5.76
CA ASN A 53 -28.39 -19.66 -5.08
C ASN A 53 -27.35 -18.55 -5.42
N PRO A 54 -27.55 -17.77 -6.50
CA PRO A 54 -26.65 -16.66 -6.89
C PRO A 54 -26.54 -15.54 -5.84
N ARG A 55 -27.41 -15.53 -4.82
CA ARG A 55 -27.38 -14.58 -3.69
C ARG A 55 -26.25 -14.84 -2.68
N ASN A 56 -25.70 -16.05 -2.60
CA ASN A 56 -24.73 -16.39 -1.53
C ASN A 56 -23.28 -15.96 -1.86
N ILE A 57 -22.90 -15.88 -3.14
CA ILE A 57 -21.55 -15.46 -3.56
C ILE A 57 -21.46 -13.94 -3.69
N THR A 58 -22.49 -13.30 -4.24
CA THR A 58 -22.62 -11.84 -4.32
C THR A 58 -22.73 -11.17 -2.95
N ASN A 59 -23.10 -11.94 -1.91
CA ASN A 59 -23.13 -11.52 -0.51
C ASN A 59 -21.84 -11.83 0.28
N ASN A 60 -20.74 -12.22 -0.38
CA ASN A 60 -19.47 -12.42 0.30
C ASN A 60 -18.70 -11.09 0.52
N PRO A 61 -18.60 -10.57 1.76
CA PRO A 61 -17.87 -9.34 2.07
C PRO A 61 -16.38 -9.42 1.75
N TYR A 62 -15.78 -10.61 1.79
CA TYR A 62 -14.35 -10.79 1.55
C TYR A 62 -13.96 -10.48 0.10
N LEU A 63 -14.84 -10.72 -0.87
CA LEU A 63 -14.58 -10.38 -2.27
C LEU A 63 -14.49 -8.86 -2.47
N LEU A 64 -15.39 -8.11 -1.83
CA LEU A 64 -15.37 -6.64 -1.83
C LEU A 64 -14.07 -6.11 -1.22
N ILE A 65 -13.63 -6.70 -0.11
CA ILE A 65 -12.42 -6.26 0.59
C ILE A 65 -11.16 -6.56 -0.24
N ILE A 66 -11.04 -7.76 -0.81
CA ILE A 66 -9.89 -8.12 -1.67
C ILE A 66 -9.87 -7.25 -2.94
N PHE A 67 -11.03 -6.92 -3.52
CA PHE A 67 -11.10 -5.98 -4.64
C PHE A 67 -10.50 -4.62 -4.27
N ASN A 68 -10.90 -4.06 -3.13
CA ASN A 68 -10.37 -2.77 -2.67
C ASN A 68 -8.87 -2.83 -2.36
N LEU A 69 -8.37 -3.97 -1.85
CA LEU A 69 -6.94 -4.18 -1.65
C LEU A 69 -6.18 -4.16 -2.97
N ALA A 70 -6.69 -4.87 -3.99
CA ALA A 70 -6.09 -4.87 -5.32
C ALA A 70 -6.09 -3.47 -5.96
N VAL A 71 -7.15 -2.67 -5.75
CA VAL A 71 -7.20 -1.27 -6.19
C VAL A 71 -6.17 -0.41 -5.46
N ALA A 72 -6.05 -0.53 -4.14
CA ALA A 72 -5.04 0.20 -3.37
C ALA A 72 -3.62 -0.17 -3.80
N ASP A 73 -3.36 -1.44 -4.06
CA ASP A 73 -2.07 -1.93 -4.53
C ASP A 73 -1.78 -1.50 -5.97
N LEU A 74 -2.82 -1.34 -6.80
CA LEU A 74 -2.68 -0.77 -8.14
C LEU A 74 -2.25 0.70 -8.09
N LEU A 75 -2.80 1.50 -7.16
CA LEU A 75 -2.32 2.88 -6.92
C LEU A 75 -0.84 2.87 -6.48
N GLY A 76 -0.47 1.88 -5.65
CA GLY A 76 0.90 1.58 -5.25
C GLY A 76 1.83 1.32 -6.45
N ALA A 77 1.39 0.47 -7.37
CA ALA A 77 2.15 0.13 -8.56
C ALA A 77 2.28 1.34 -9.52
N LEU A 78 1.23 2.14 -9.65
CA LEU A 78 1.23 3.34 -10.48
C LEU A 78 2.23 4.39 -9.99
N TYR A 79 2.33 4.64 -8.68
CA TYR A 79 3.31 5.62 -8.18
C TYR A 79 4.75 5.14 -8.45
N LEU A 80 5.05 3.84 -8.29
CA LEU A 80 6.38 3.29 -8.58
C LEU A 80 6.77 3.47 -10.06
N ILE A 81 5.80 3.29 -10.97
CA ILE A 81 6.01 3.50 -12.40
C ILE A 81 6.21 4.97 -12.73
N ILE A 82 5.40 5.87 -12.14
CA ILE A 82 5.58 7.32 -12.28
C ILE A 82 6.99 7.72 -11.83
N LEU A 83 7.41 7.29 -10.63
CA LEU A 83 8.73 7.56 -10.09
C LEU A 83 9.85 7.05 -11.00
N ALA A 84 9.74 5.83 -11.52
CA ALA A 84 10.73 5.22 -12.38
C ALA A 84 10.84 5.89 -13.77
N ILE A 85 9.70 6.30 -14.35
CA ILE A 85 9.65 7.08 -15.60
C ILE A 85 10.28 8.46 -15.39
N SER A 86 9.96 9.12 -14.29
CA SER A 86 10.53 10.43 -13.96
C SER A 86 12.04 10.34 -13.81
N ASP A 87 12.53 9.39 -13.01
CA ASP A 87 13.97 9.19 -12.81
C ASP A 87 14.72 8.92 -14.14
N ALA A 88 14.12 8.15 -15.05
CA ALA A 88 14.67 7.94 -16.39
C ALA A 88 14.67 9.22 -17.24
N THR A 89 13.58 10.00 -17.19
CA THR A 89 13.44 11.25 -17.94
C THR A 89 14.41 12.32 -17.45
N PHE A 90 14.56 12.46 -16.13
CA PHE A 90 15.54 13.35 -15.49
C PHE A 90 16.97 13.01 -15.90
N LYS A 91 17.31 11.72 -16.00
CA LYS A 91 18.62 11.27 -16.46
C LYS A 91 18.88 11.55 -17.94
N ILE A 92 17.85 11.41 -18.80
CA ILE A 92 17.98 11.62 -20.25
C ILE A 92 18.13 13.11 -20.58
N ASN A 93 17.33 13.97 -19.96
CA ASN A 93 17.25 15.39 -20.30
C ASN A 93 18.42 16.20 -19.72
N GLY A 94 19.11 15.69 -18.71
CA GLY A 94 20.26 16.37 -18.11
C GLY A 94 19.87 17.72 -17.49
N ASP A 95 18.68 17.82 -16.91
CA ASP A 95 18.01 19.04 -16.43
C ASP A 95 18.70 19.62 -15.16
N PHE A 96 20.00 19.87 -15.26
CA PHE A 96 20.95 20.24 -14.20
C PHE A 96 21.55 21.62 -14.42
N GLN A 97 20.79 22.63 -14.86
CA GLN A 97 21.29 24.01 -14.79
C GLN A 97 20.20 25.02 -15.09
N THR A 98 20.00 25.94 -14.13
CA THR A 98 19.63 27.30 -14.51
C THR A 98 20.91 28.10 -14.81
N PRO A 99 20.83 29.20 -15.58
CA PRO A 99 21.98 30.04 -15.93
C PRO A 99 22.79 30.58 -14.73
N ASN A 100 22.25 30.50 -13.52
CA ASN A 100 22.85 31.01 -12.28
C ASN A 100 23.58 29.94 -11.44
N GLY A 101 23.71 28.70 -11.94
CA GLY A 101 24.45 27.65 -11.24
C GLY A 101 23.72 26.98 -10.06
N THR A 102 22.42 27.23 -9.88
CA THR A 102 21.58 26.51 -8.92
C THR A 102 20.95 25.27 -9.56
N TYR A 103 21.06 24.12 -8.86
CA TYR A 103 20.50 22.83 -9.28
C TYR A 103 19.03 22.74 -8.88
N ILE A 104 18.14 23.19 -9.75
CA ILE A 104 16.69 23.17 -9.52
C ILE A 104 16.12 21.88 -10.09
N ASN A 105 15.72 20.94 -9.23
CA ASN A 105 15.00 19.74 -9.65
C ASN A 105 13.53 20.06 -9.94
N ASN A 106 13.21 20.28 -11.22
CA ASN A 106 11.87 20.60 -11.69
C ASN A 106 10.82 19.51 -11.41
N TRP A 107 11.24 18.27 -11.10
CA TRP A 107 10.35 17.16 -10.75
C TRP A 107 9.48 17.51 -9.56
N ILE A 108 10.11 18.07 -8.52
CA ILE A 108 9.58 18.11 -7.16
C ILE A 108 8.40 19.08 -7.05
N VAL A 109 8.37 20.06 -7.96
CA VAL A 109 7.30 21.05 -8.10
C VAL A 109 6.31 20.68 -9.20
N SER A 110 6.52 19.56 -9.90
CA SER A 110 5.66 19.14 -11.00
C SER A 110 4.31 18.59 -10.50
N PRO A 111 3.22 18.74 -11.28
CA PRO A 111 1.94 18.10 -10.97
C PRO A 111 2.03 16.57 -10.87
N THR A 112 2.97 15.97 -11.59
CA THR A 112 3.24 14.53 -11.58
C THR A 112 3.85 14.06 -10.26
N CYS A 113 4.70 14.88 -9.62
CA CYS A 113 5.16 14.64 -8.26
C CYS A 113 4.01 14.80 -7.25
N PHE A 114 3.19 15.85 -7.38
CA PHE A 114 2.00 15.99 -6.52
C PHE A 114 1.05 14.78 -6.59
N LEU A 115 0.85 14.22 -7.79
CA LEU A 115 0.06 13.01 -7.96
C LEU A 115 0.74 11.78 -7.34
N GLU A 116 2.06 11.63 -7.51
CA GLU A 116 2.86 10.55 -6.91
C GLU A 116 2.74 10.54 -5.37
N ARG A 117 2.79 11.71 -4.72
CA ARG A 117 2.53 11.87 -3.28
C ARG A 117 1.18 11.32 -2.86
N ILE A 118 0.12 11.68 -3.57
CA ILE A 118 -1.23 11.24 -3.23
C ILE A 118 -1.35 9.72 -3.43
N LEU A 119 -0.85 9.19 -4.55
CA LEU A 119 -0.95 7.76 -4.87
C LEU A 119 -0.19 6.90 -3.86
N SER A 120 1.05 7.27 -3.53
CA SER A 120 1.86 6.55 -2.56
C SER A 120 1.21 6.55 -1.18
N GLN A 121 0.72 7.71 -0.72
CA GLN A 121 0.12 7.84 0.61
C GLN A 121 -1.23 7.13 0.75
N VAL A 122 -2.11 7.27 -0.24
CA VAL A 122 -3.40 6.56 -0.23
C VAL A 122 -3.18 5.04 -0.28
N SER A 123 -2.25 4.56 -1.10
CA SER A 123 -1.93 3.13 -1.18
C SER A 123 -1.43 2.58 0.16
N LEU A 124 -0.54 3.32 0.84
CA LEU A 124 0.00 2.95 2.15
C LEU A 124 -1.11 2.84 3.21
N LEU A 125 -1.89 3.90 3.39
CA LEU A 125 -2.97 3.96 4.39
C LEU A 125 -4.02 2.88 4.15
N MET A 126 -4.49 2.74 2.91
CA MET A 126 -5.47 1.72 2.56
C MET A 126 -4.95 0.30 2.78
N SER A 127 -3.66 0.05 2.51
CA SER A 127 -3.05 -1.25 2.77
C SER A 127 -3.05 -1.60 4.27
N ILE A 128 -2.65 -0.65 5.14
CA ILE A 128 -2.66 -0.81 6.60
C ILE A 128 -4.10 -1.08 7.08
N PHE A 129 -5.05 -0.23 6.69
CA PHE A 129 -6.42 -0.33 7.13
C PHE A 129 -7.12 -1.61 6.65
N ILE A 130 -6.99 -1.97 5.38
CA ILE A 130 -7.62 -3.17 4.83
C ILE A 130 -7.01 -4.43 5.46
N THR A 131 -5.69 -4.49 5.63
CA THR A 131 -5.01 -5.65 6.23
C THR A 131 -5.52 -5.89 7.66
N PHE A 132 -5.59 -4.83 8.47
CA PHE A 132 -6.13 -4.93 9.81
C PHE A 132 -7.61 -5.32 9.80
N PHE A 133 -8.41 -4.71 8.93
CA PHE A 133 -9.85 -5.01 8.81
C PHE A 133 -10.13 -6.46 8.41
N ILE A 134 -9.39 -7.02 7.44
CA ILE A 134 -9.47 -8.44 7.06
C ILE A 134 -9.17 -9.31 8.27
N THR A 135 -8.12 -8.99 9.02
CA THR A 135 -7.67 -9.81 10.15
C THR A 135 -8.69 -9.83 11.28
N VAL A 136 -9.24 -8.67 11.64
CA VAL A 136 -10.32 -8.55 12.64
C VAL A 136 -11.57 -9.31 12.19
N SER A 137 -11.97 -9.15 10.92
CA SER A 137 -13.10 -9.86 10.33
C SER A 137 -12.95 -11.38 10.46
N ARG A 138 -11.77 -11.91 10.11
CA ARG A 138 -11.46 -13.33 10.24
C ARG A 138 -11.41 -13.80 11.69
N PHE A 139 -10.87 -12.98 12.59
CA PHE A 139 -10.84 -13.28 14.01
C PHE A 139 -12.25 -13.46 14.58
N ILE A 140 -13.15 -12.51 14.30
CA ILE A 140 -14.54 -12.57 14.75
C ILE A 140 -15.21 -13.85 14.24
N GLN A 141 -15.03 -14.19 12.97
CA GLN A 141 -15.62 -15.38 12.36
C GLN A 141 -15.12 -16.69 13.01
N VAL A 142 -13.84 -16.79 13.35
CA VAL A 142 -13.24 -18.02 13.90
C VAL A 142 -13.48 -18.16 15.41
N VAL A 143 -13.40 -17.06 16.16
CA VAL A 143 -13.43 -17.09 17.63
C VAL A 143 -14.84 -16.89 18.18
N CYS A 144 -15.67 -16.08 17.51
CA CYS A 144 -16.98 -15.67 17.99
C CYS A 144 -18.11 -15.98 16.98
N PRO A 145 -18.29 -17.25 16.56
CA PRO A 145 -19.17 -17.61 15.44
C PRO A 145 -20.65 -17.27 15.65
N TYR A 146 -21.12 -17.11 16.90
CA TYR A 146 -22.51 -16.80 17.23
C TYR A 146 -22.72 -15.38 17.78
N SER A 147 -21.71 -14.52 17.72
CA SER A 147 -21.74 -13.20 18.37
C SER A 147 -22.65 -12.17 17.71
N GLY A 148 -23.27 -12.47 16.55
CA GLY A 148 -24.00 -11.49 15.75
C GLY A 148 -23.13 -10.34 15.20
N LEU A 149 -21.84 -10.34 15.51
CA LEU A 149 -20.83 -9.38 15.02
C LEU A 149 -20.31 -9.74 13.62
N GLU A 150 -21.02 -10.61 12.90
CA GLU A 150 -20.64 -11.01 11.56
C GLU A 150 -20.44 -9.79 10.65
N VAL A 151 -19.33 -9.84 9.91
CA VAL A 151 -19.00 -8.84 8.91
C VAL A 151 -19.92 -9.08 7.72
N THR A 152 -20.84 -8.14 7.49
CA THR A 152 -21.75 -8.18 6.35
C THR A 152 -21.22 -7.31 5.21
N ILE A 153 -21.73 -7.49 3.99
CA ILE A 153 -21.39 -6.61 2.87
C ILE A 153 -21.71 -5.15 3.16
N LYS A 154 -22.86 -4.87 3.76
CA LYS A 154 -23.27 -3.49 4.08
C LYS A 154 -22.27 -2.83 5.02
N LYS A 155 -21.90 -3.52 6.11
CA LYS A 155 -20.89 -3.05 7.07
C LYS A 155 -19.53 -2.87 6.37
N SER A 156 -19.12 -3.82 5.55
CA SER A 156 -17.83 -3.76 4.82
C SER A 156 -17.79 -2.61 3.83
N ARG A 157 -18.89 -2.34 3.11
CA ARG A 157 -18.98 -1.22 2.17
C ARG A 157 -18.86 0.12 2.88
N ILE A 158 -19.61 0.30 3.97
CA ILE A 158 -19.55 1.54 4.77
C ILE A 158 -18.13 1.74 5.33
N ALA A 159 -17.54 0.68 5.90
CA ALA A 159 -16.17 0.73 6.43
C ALA A 159 -15.15 1.09 5.34
N LEU A 160 -15.17 0.42 4.19
CA LEU A 160 -14.24 0.70 3.10
C LEU A 160 -14.40 2.12 2.56
N LEU A 161 -15.64 2.62 2.40
CA LEU A 161 -15.89 4.00 1.99
C LEU A 161 -15.31 5.00 3.01
N SER A 162 -15.50 4.78 4.31
CA SER A 162 -14.89 5.64 5.33
C SER A 162 -13.37 5.60 5.30
N LEU A 163 -12.78 4.42 5.10
CA LEU A 163 -11.32 4.27 5.02
C LEU A 163 -10.73 4.99 3.80
N TRP A 164 -11.42 4.92 2.65
CA TRP A 164 -11.02 5.67 1.46
C TRP A 164 -11.06 7.18 1.70
N ILE A 165 -12.15 7.70 2.27
CA ILE A 165 -12.29 9.12 2.57
C ILE A 165 -11.15 9.58 3.49
N ILE A 166 -10.93 8.86 4.60
CA ILE A 166 -9.86 9.16 5.55
C ILE A 166 -8.49 9.17 4.86
N SER A 167 -8.20 8.14 4.06
CA SER A 167 -6.91 8.00 3.37
C SER A 167 -6.68 9.13 2.37
N PHE A 168 -7.68 9.47 1.56
CA PHE A 168 -7.59 10.60 0.62
C PHE A 168 -7.45 11.94 1.34
N THR A 169 -8.18 12.16 2.43
CA THR A 169 -8.06 13.41 3.20
C THR A 169 -6.64 13.58 3.75
N ILE A 170 -6.09 12.56 4.40
CA ILE A 170 -4.72 12.61 4.94
C ILE A 170 -3.71 12.81 3.80
N ALA A 171 -3.83 12.06 2.71
CA ALA A 171 -2.91 12.15 1.58
C ALA A 171 -2.94 13.52 0.89
N ILE A 172 -4.12 14.11 0.68
CA ILE A 172 -4.25 15.44 0.05
C ILE A 172 -3.68 16.52 0.97
N VAL A 173 -4.02 16.50 2.26
CA VAL A 173 -3.46 17.46 3.24
C VAL A 173 -1.94 17.37 3.25
N GLY A 174 -1.40 16.15 3.37
CA GLY A 174 0.04 15.93 3.31
C GLY A 174 0.67 16.42 2.01
N ALA A 175 0.06 16.10 0.86
CA ALA A 175 0.59 16.49 -0.45
C ALA A 175 0.60 18.02 -0.64
N VAL A 176 -0.43 18.73 -0.18
CA VAL A 176 -0.50 20.19 -0.23
C VAL A 176 0.60 20.81 0.63
N GLU A 177 0.69 20.41 1.90
CA GLU A 177 1.73 20.89 2.83
C GLU A 177 3.14 20.63 2.28
N SER A 178 3.40 19.42 1.79
CA SER A 178 4.70 19.03 1.24
C SER A 178 5.05 19.83 -0.02
N SER A 179 4.05 20.21 -0.82
CA SER A 179 4.26 21.02 -2.03
C SER A 179 4.62 22.47 -1.69
N HIS A 180 3.99 23.05 -0.66
CA HIS A 180 4.39 24.35 -0.15
C HIS A 180 5.83 24.37 0.38
N VAL A 181 6.25 23.32 1.08
CA VAL A 181 7.64 23.17 1.55
C VAL A 181 8.61 23.01 0.38
N SER A 182 8.27 22.17 -0.60
CA SER A 182 9.09 21.90 -1.79
C SER A 182 9.37 23.18 -2.61
N LEU A 183 8.40 24.08 -2.71
CA LEU A 183 8.54 25.37 -3.37
C LEU A 183 9.48 26.34 -2.61
N ARG A 184 9.59 26.20 -1.29
CA ARG A 184 10.36 27.13 -0.43
C ARG A 184 11.82 26.71 -0.25
N LYS A 185 12.12 25.41 -0.31
CA LYS A 185 13.43 24.84 0.04
C LYS A 185 13.91 23.79 -0.97
N GLN A 186 14.08 24.20 -2.21
CA GLN A 186 14.54 23.30 -3.27
C GLN A 186 15.99 22.81 -3.07
N ASP A 187 16.83 23.60 -2.40
CA ASP A 187 18.27 23.34 -2.24
C ASP A 187 18.63 22.49 -1.00
N HIS A 188 17.68 22.23 -0.10
CA HIS A 188 17.90 21.53 1.19
C HIS A 188 16.89 20.39 1.42
N LEU A 189 16.63 19.62 0.38
CA LEU A 189 15.73 18.46 0.47
C LEU A 189 16.50 17.20 0.87
N SER A 190 15.87 16.34 1.66
CA SER A 190 16.37 15.01 1.98
C SER A 190 16.11 14.03 0.82
N ILE A 191 16.65 12.82 0.94
CA ILE A 191 16.42 11.72 -0.02
C ILE A 191 14.93 11.49 -0.25
N LEU A 192 14.09 11.64 0.77
CA LEU A 192 12.67 11.35 0.72
C LEU A 192 11.91 12.30 -0.23
N GLY A 193 12.22 13.58 -0.17
CA GLY A 193 11.61 14.62 -0.99
C GLY A 193 12.20 14.63 -2.40
N PHE A 194 13.46 14.21 -2.60
CA PHE A 194 13.97 13.93 -3.94
C PHE A 194 13.19 12.79 -4.62
N LEU A 195 12.74 11.80 -3.85
CA LEU A 195 11.80 10.76 -4.28
C LEU A 195 10.34 11.23 -4.32
N CYS A 196 10.09 12.52 -4.10
CA CYS A 196 8.78 13.14 -4.03
C CYS A 196 7.88 12.63 -2.89
N GLN A 197 8.39 11.85 -1.95
CA GLN A 197 7.60 11.38 -0.81
C GLN A 197 7.38 12.49 0.22
N LEU A 198 6.48 12.21 1.19
CA LEU A 198 6.06 13.16 2.22
C LEU A 198 7.25 13.51 3.11
N GLU A 199 7.90 14.63 2.81
CA GLU A 199 9.07 15.12 3.52
C GLU A 199 8.76 16.44 4.24
N SER A 200 8.96 16.41 5.55
CA SER A 200 9.77 17.36 6.32
C SER A 200 9.25 17.39 7.75
N LEU A 201 10.14 17.24 8.73
CA LEU A 201 9.81 17.50 10.13
C LEU A 201 9.72 19.02 10.41
N GLU A 202 9.35 19.82 9.40
CA GLU A 202 9.34 21.28 9.50
C GLU A 202 7.96 21.83 9.79
N THR A 203 6.90 21.23 9.22
CA THR A 203 5.53 21.61 9.57
C THR A 203 4.96 20.63 10.61
N PRO A 204 4.29 21.13 11.67
CA PRO A 204 3.68 20.27 12.67
C PRO A 204 2.65 19.31 12.06
N VAL A 205 2.08 19.67 10.90
CA VAL A 205 1.12 18.84 10.16
C VAL A 205 1.82 17.61 9.55
N ILE A 206 2.92 17.78 8.81
CA ILE A 206 3.64 16.64 8.22
C ILE A 206 4.22 15.74 9.31
N ILE A 207 4.79 16.34 10.38
CA ILE A 207 5.22 15.61 11.58
C ILE A 207 4.06 14.77 12.13
N GLY A 208 2.91 15.38 12.35
CA GLY A 208 1.72 14.70 12.88
C GLY A 208 1.29 13.53 11.99
N ILE A 209 1.24 13.72 10.67
CA ILE A 209 0.89 12.68 9.71
C ILE A 209 1.88 11.52 9.79
N VAL A 210 3.18 11.77 9.63
CA VAL A 210 4.22 10.73 9.61
C VAL A 210 4.26 9.93 10.92
N TYR A 211 4.21 10.60 12.08
CA TYR A 211 4.20 9.89 13.36
C TYR A 211 2.89 9.14 13.60
N SER A 212 1.75 9.69 13.18
CA SER A 212 0.47 8.99 13.29
C SER A 212 0.43 7.74 12.41
N GLU A 213 0.98 7.81 11.20
CA GLU A 213 1.10 6.70 10.27
C GLU A 213 2.04 5.62 10.82
N LEU A 214 3.18 6.02 11.37
CA LEU A 214 4.12 5.10 12.00
C LEU A 214 3.45 4.37 13.18
N LEU A 215 2.78 5.12 14.06
CA LEU A 215 2.09 4.55 15.22
C LEU A 215 0.97 3.61 14.79
N LEU A 216 0.15 4.04 13.82
CA LEU A 216 -0.95 3.26 13.27
C LEU A 216 -0.45 1.99 12.58
N GLY A 217 0.65 2.08 11.83
CA GLY A 217 1.33 0.94 11.21
C GLY A 217 1.82 -0.06 12.26
N ILE A 218 2.56 0.40 13.28
CA ILE A 218 3.05 -0.47 14.35
C ILE A 218 1.90 -1.18 15.07
N ILE A 219 0.88 -0.43 15.51
CA ILE A 219 -0.29 -0.99 16.20
C ILE A 219 -1.04 -1.96 15.29
N GLY A 220 -1.26 -1.58 14.03
CA GLY A 220 -1.97 -2.38 13.04
C GLY A 220 -1.26 -3.69 12.71
N TYR A 221 0.06 -3.67 12.49
CA TYR A 221 0.84 -4.85 12.17
C TYR A 221 1.04 -5.77 13.38
N VAL A 222 1.38 -5.22 14.55
CA VAL A 222 1.51 -6.01 15.79
C VAL A 222 0.15 -6.64 16.13
N GLY A 223 -0.93 -5.88 16.07
CA GLY A 223 -2.29 -6.38 16.27
C GLY A 223 -2.65 -7.49 15.26
N THR A 224 -2.31 -7.30 13.99
CA THR A 224 -2.54 -8.32 12.94
C THR A 224 -1.79 -9.62 13.24
N ILE A 225 -0.53 -9.55 13.64
CA ILE A 225 0.28 -10.72 14.01
C ILE A 225 -0.36 -11.44 15.21
N ILE A 226 -0.71 -10.72 16.27
CA ILE A 226 -1.33 -11.29 17.47
C ILE A 226 -2.65 -12.00 17.12
N LEU A 227 -3.53 -11.33 16.36
CA LEU A 227 -4.81 -11.91 15.96
C LEU A 227 -4.62 -13.16 15.09
N TYR A 228 -3.69 -13.16 14.15
CA TYR A 228 -3.39 -14.35 13.34
C TYR A 228 -2.81 -15.51 14.16
N LEU A 229 -1.97 -15.23 15.17
CA LEU A 229 -1.49 -16.24 16.10
C LEU A 229 -2.65 -16.85 16.89
N ILE A 230 -3.59 -16.05 17.38
CA ILE A 230 -4.77 -16.55 18.09
C ILE A 230 -5.64 -17.42 17.17
N ILE A 231 -5.90 -16.95 15.95
CA ILE A 231 -6.64 -17.72 14.92
C ILE A 231 -5.93 -19.06 14.68
N ALA A 232 -4.63 -19.05 14.46
CA ALA A 232 -3.85 -20.26 14.22
C ALA A 232 -3.90 -21.24 15.40
N CYS A 233 -3.77 -20.74 16.64
CA CYS A 233 -3.88 -21.55 17.85
C CYS A 233 -5.27 -22.18 18.00
N LYS A 234 -6.34 -21.42 17.76
CA LYS A 234 -7.72 -21.93 17.80
C LYS A 234 -7.96 -22.97 16.72
N LEU A 235 -7.52 -22.71 15.48
CA LEU A 235 -7.64 -23.67 14.38
C LEU A 235 -6.86 -24.97 14.65
N LYS A 236 -5.67 -24.90 15.25
CA LYS A 236 -4.90 -26.09 15.66
C LYS A 236 -5.62 -26.88 16.75
N LYS A 237 -6.15 -26.21 17.79
CA LYS A 237 -6.91 -26.87 18.87
C LYS A 237 -8.18 -27.54 18.34
N THR A 238 -8.92 -26.88 17.45
CA THR A 238 -10.10 -27.46 16.79
C THR A 238 -9.73 -28.62 15.86
N ARG A 239 -8.62 -28.55 15.11
CA ARG A 239 -8.12 -29.65 14.27
C ARG A 239 -7.69 -30.89 15.07
N SER A 240 -7.07 -30.71 16.23
CA SER A 240 -6.74 -31.84 17.12
C SER A 240 -8.00 -32.58 17.60
N SER A 241 -9.16 -31.93 17.57
CA SER A 241 -10.46 -32.53 17.92
C SER A 241 -11.21 -33.11 16.71
N ILE A 242 -10.87 -32.73 15.48
CA ILE A 242 -11.58 -33.12 14.25
C ILE A 242 -10.55 -33.41 13.16
N ASN A 243 -9.99 -34.62 13.20
CA ASN A 243 -9.26 -35.20 12.08
C ASN A 243 -10.26 -35.59 10.97
N SER A 244 -10.69 -34.64 10.12
CA SER A 244 -11.26 -35.00 8.82
C SER A 244 -11.18 -33.88 7.75
N ILE A 245 -10.45 -34.23 6.67
CA ILE A 245 -10.84 -34.00 5.26
C ILE A 245 -10.62 -32.59 4.67
N ASN A 246 -9.40 -32.41 4.15
CA ASN A 246 -9.03 -31.83 2.83
C ASN A 246 -9.44 -30.41 2.40
N ARG A 247 -10.31 -29.66 3.10
CA ARG A 247 -10.75 -28.33 2.60
C ARG A 247 -9.89 -27.14 3.05
N SER A 248 -9.02 -27.32 4.05
CA SER A 248 -8.36 -26.23 4.81
C SER A 248 -6.88 -25.95 4.45
N LYS A 249 -6.23 -26.81 3.64
CA LYS A 249 -4.82 -26.59 3.23
C LYS A 249 -4.64 -25.40 2.28
N ALA A 250 -5.69 -25.00 1.55
CA ALA A 250 -5.65 -23.82 0.67
C ALA A 250 -5.79 -22.50 1.45
N GLU A 251 -6.71 -22.43 2.43
CA GLU A 251 -6.95 -21.21 3.20
C GLU A 251 -5.78 -20.84 4.13
N SER A 252 -5.15 -21.80 4.82
CA SER A 252 -3.93 -21.51 5.61
C SER A 252 -2.76 -21.03 4.75
N LYS A 253 -2.65 -21.50 3.50
CA LYS A 253 -1.59 -21.05 2.57
C LYS A 253 -1.85 -19.62 2.11
N ILE A 254 -3.10 -19.24 1.82
CA ILE A 254 -3.46 -17.87 1.46
C ILE A 254 -3.17 -16.89 2.60
N HIS A 255 -3.44 -17.26 3.85
CA HIS A 255 -3.14 -16.41 5.01
C HIS A 255 -1.64 -16.24 5.27
N LEU A 256 -0.84 -17.29 5.05
CA LEU A 256 0.62 -17.19 5.10
C LEU A 256 1.18 -16.34 3.96
N ILE A 257 0.58 -16.39 2.77
CA ILE A 257 0.95 -15.54 1.63
C ILE A 257 0.62 -14.08 1.92
N ILE A 258 -0.56 -13.77 2.47
CA ILE A 258 -0.94 -12.39 2.85
C ILE A 258 -0.01 -11.86 3.96
N ALA A 259 0.28 -12.67 4.98
CA ALA A 259 1.23 -12.30 6.03
C ALA A 259 2.64 -12.06 5.46
N TRP A 260 3.09 -12.86 4.49
CA TRP A 260 4.34 -12.65 3.78
C TRP A 260 4.35 -11.36 2.94
N ILE A 261 3.26 -11.06 2.21
CA ILE A 261 3.12 -9.82 1.44
C ILE A 261 3.16 -8.59 2.37
N VAL A 262 2.57 -8.71 3.56
CA VAL A 262 2.57 -7.67 4.59
C VAL A 262 3.97 -7.49 5.19
N LEU A 263 4.68 -8.58 5.48
CA LEU A 263 6.07 -8.55 5.98
C LEU A 263 7.04 -7.96 4.94
N LEU A 264 6.84 -8.25 3.65
CA LEU A 264 7.60 -7.65 2.56
C LEU A 264 7.42 -6.12 2.50
N ARG A 265 6.21 -5.61 2.76
CA ARG A 265 5.98 -4.16 2.82
C ARG A 265 6.62 -3.50 4.04
N THR A 266 6.61 -4.15 5.20
CA THR A 266 7.32 -3.63 6.40
C THR A 266 8.84 -3.61 6.19
N GLN A 267 9.37 -4.59 5.47
CA GLN A 267 10.80 -4.66 5.14
C GLN A 267 11.22 -3.52 4.21
N GLN A 268 10.40 -3.22 3.19
CA GLN A 268 10.67 -2.14 2.24
C GLN A 268 10.62 -0.73 2.90
N TYR A 269 9.87 -0.58 3.99
CA TYR A 269 9.86 0.65 4.80
C TYR A 269 11.04 0.71 5.78
N HIS A 270 11.41 -0.42 6.38
CA HIS A 270 12.55 -0.53 7.28
C HIS A 270 13.87 -0.27 6.54
N ASP A 271 14.07 -0.81 5.34
CA ASP A 271 15.31 -0.60 4.57
C ASP A 271 15.51 0.86 4.14
N SER A 272 14.43 1.61 3.87
CA SER A 272 14.49 3.06 3.64
C SER A 272 14.89 3.86 4.89
N SER A 273 14.67 3.31 6.09
CA SER A 273 14.96 3.98 7.37
C SER A 273 16.42 3.82 7.81
N TYR A 274 17.11 2.76 7.37
CA TYR A 274 18.51 2.48 7.76
C TYR A 274 19.54 3.12 6.82
N ILE A 275 19.17 3.37 5.57
CA ILE A 275 20.04 4.08 4.62
C ILE A 275 20.28 5.53 5.06
N GLY A 276 19.33 6.14 5.80
CA GLY A 276 19.48 7.49 6.37
C GLY A 276 20.31 7.59 7.67
N LYS A 277 20.81 6.48 8.23
CA LYS A 277 21.64 6.49 9.45
C LYS A 277 23.11 6.12 9.22
N LEU A 278 23.49 5.81 7.98
CA LEU A 278 24.86 5.43 7.61
C LEU A 278 25.53 6.42 6.65
N SER A 279 24.95 7.62 6.47
CA SER A 279 25.55 8.74 5.74
C SER A 279 25.77 9.95 6.64
#